data_AF-A0A6N3BZ11-F1
#
_entry.id   AF-A0A6N3BZ11-F1
#
_cell.length_a   1.000
_cell.length_b   1.000
_cell.length_c   1.000
_cell.angle_alpha   90.00
_cell.angle_beta   90.00
_cell.angle_gamma   90.00
#
_symmetry.space_group_name_H-M   'P 1'
#
loop_
_entity.id
_entity.type
_entity.pdbx_description
1 polymer ?
#
loop_
_entity_poly.entity_id
_entity_poly.type
_entity_poly.pdbx_seq_one_letter_code
_entity_poly.pdbx_strand_id
1 'polypeptide(L)'
;MAKSVLHDDAMVQLLKDSPDFAPVYLHQAFIEIDEPGGYEAFMLALRHVIEASGGMTVIAKRAGISRESLYKSLSPNGNPSFKRIAEVASATGYPISRIATAGLNDNTRPHQAAL
;
A
#
# COMPACT_ATOMS: atom_id res chain seq x y z
N MET A 1 9.22 -8.11 18.42
CA MET A 1 9.27 -8.52 16.99
C MET A 1 8.10 -9.45 16.63
N ALA A 2 7.87 -10.57 17.32
CA ALA A 2 6.78 -11.50 16.99
C ALA A 2 5.38 -10.86 16.89
N LYS A 3 5.02 -9.93 17.78
CA LYS A 3 3.73 -9.22 17.74
C LYS A 3 3.53 -8.40 16.45
N SER A 4 4.55 -7.70 15.96
CA SER A 4 4.47 -6.88 14.74
C SER A 4 4.29 -7.74 13.49
N VAL A 5 5.03 -8.84 13.40
CA VAL A 5 4.94 -9.79 12.28
C VAL A 5 3.54 -10.39 12.19
N LEU A 6 2.92 -10.72 13.33
CA LEU A 6 1.54 -11.21 13.36
C LEU A 6 0.53 -10.14 12.89
N HIS A 7 0.79 -8.86 13.16
CA HIS A 7 -0.06 -7.77 12.67
C HIS A 7 0.11 -7.57 11.14
N ASP A 8 1.33 -7.66 10.63
CA ASP A 8 1.63 -7.52 9.20
C ASP A 8 1.01 -8.68 8.40
N ASP A 9 1.20 -9.93 8.85
CA ASP A 9 0.61 -11.13 8.23
C ASP A 9 -0.92 -11.08 8.22
N ALA A 10 -1.54 -10.62 9.32
CA ALA A 10 -2.98 -10.46 9.41
C ALA A 10 -3.51 -9.39 8.43
N MET A 11 -2.79 -8.28 8.26
CA MET A 11 -3.15 -7.24 7.29
C MET A 11 -3.03 -7.75 5.85
N VAL A 12 -1.96 -8.48 5.53
CA VAL A 12 -1.79 -9.12 4.22
C VAL A 12 -2.93 -10.11 3.94
N GLN A 13 -3.35 -10.88 4.95
CA GLN A 13 -4.47 -11.81 4.80
C GLN A 13 -5.79 -11.07 4.56
N LEU A 14 -6.08 -10.02 5.33
CA LEU A 14 -7.26 -9.18 5.11
C LEU A 14 -7.31 -8.60 3.70
N LEU A 15 -6.17 -8.10 3.18
CA LEU A 15 -6.07 -7.56 1.82
C LEU A 15 -6.28 -8.63 0.73
N LYS A 16 -5.92 -9.89 1.00
CA LYS A 16 -6.23 -11.01 0.08
C LYS A 16 -7.72 -11.34 0.08
N ASP A 17 -8.33 -11.32 1.25
CA ASP A 17 -9.75 -11.65 1.42
C ASP A 17 -10.66 -10.50 0.97
N SER A 18 -10.16 -9.26 0.96
CA SER A 18 -10.88 -8.05 0.55
C SER A 18 -10.00 -7.11 -0.30
N PRO A 19 -9.71 -7.44 -1.57
CA PRO A 19 -8.84 -6.63 -2.42
C PRO A 19 -9.32 -5.20 -2.66
N ASP A 20 -10.63 -4.95 -2.59
CA ASP A 20 -11.22 -3.61 -2.73
C ASP A 20 -10.87 -2.68 -1.57
N PHE A 21 -10.35 -3.20 -0.46
CA PHE A 21 -9.85 -2.41 0.66
C PHE A 21 -8.46 -1.81 0.41
N ALA A 22 -7.65 -2.40 -0.48
CA ALA A 22 -6.29 -1.94 -0.79
C ALA A 22 -6.19 -0.44 -1.14
N PRO A 23 -7.03 0.15 -2.02
CA PRO A 23 -6.95 1.58 -2.33
C PRO A 23 -7.27 2.47 -1.13
N VAL A 24 -8.19 2.07 -0.25
CA VAL A 24 -8.53 2.82 0.97
C VAL A 24 -7.38 2.76 1.97
N TYR A 25 -6.81 1.58 2.17
CA TYR A 25 -5.66 1.38 3.04
C TYR A 25 -4.42 2.18 2.59
N LEU A 26 -4.10 2.14 1.29
CA LEU A 26 -3.02 2.93 0.72
C LEU A 26 -3.30 4.44 0.80
N HIS A 27 -4.55 4.86 0.62
CA HIS A 27 -4.93 6.26 0.72
C HIS A 27 -4.74 6.81 2.13
N GLN A 28 -5.17 6.06 3.15
CA GLN A 28 -4.99 6.46 4.54
C GLN A 28 -3.50 6.65 4.86
N ALA A 29 -2.65 5.70 4.47
CA ALA A 29 -1.21 5.84 4.67
C ALA A 29 -0.59 6.98 3.84
N PHE A 30 -1.16 7.30 2.67
CA PHE A 30 -0.69 8.38 1.81
C PHE A 30 -1.03 9.77 2.35
N ILE A 31 -2.19 9.98 2.97
CA ILE A 31 -2.55 11.28 3.56
C ILE A 31 -1.76 11.57 4.84
N GLU A 32 -1.31 10.53 5.53
CA GLU A 32 -0.47 10.61 6.74
C GLU A 32 1.03 10.68 6.40
N ILE A 33 1.42 10.73 5.13
CA ILE A 33 2.83 10.58 4.71
C ILE A 33 3.76 11.66 5.26
N ASP A 34 3.23 12.86 5.54
CA ASP A 34 3.99 14.00 6.07
C ASP A 34 4.10 13.98 7.61
N GLU A 35 3.40 13.07 8.28
CA GLU A 35 3.50 12.90 9.74
C GLU A 35 4.79 12.16 10.14
N PRO A 36 5.24 12.28 11.40
CA PRO A 36 6.39 11.52 11.88
C PRO A 36 6.21 10.00 11.68
N GLY A 37 7.04 9.40 10.84
CA GLY A 37 6.97 7.98 10.48
C GLY A 37 5.96 7.64 9.37
N GLY A 38 5.30 8.65 8.78
CA GLY A 38 4.29 8.50 7.75
C GLY A 38 4.83 7.90 6.46
N TYR A 39 6.04 8.30 6.04
CA TYR A 39 6.72 7.71 4.88
C TYR A 39 6.94 6.21 5.06
N GLU A 40 7.49 5.79 6.20
CA GLU A 40 7.72 4.38 6.52
C GLU A 40 6.41 3.60 6.58
N ALA A 41 5.36 4.18 7.15
CA ALA A 41 4.03 3.58 7.19
C ALA A 41 3.45 3.39 5.78
N PHE A 42 3.60 4.37 4.89
CA PHE A 42 3.19 4.26 3.49
C PHE A 42 3.95 3.17 2.74
N MET A 43 5.28 3.09 2.92
CA MET A 43 6.10 2.06 2.32
C MET A 43 5.74 0.65 2.82
N LEU A 44 5.41 0.52 4.11
CA LEU A 44 4.90 -0.71 4.70
C LEU A 44 3.53 -1.09 4.13
N ALA A 45 2.61 -0.13 4.01
CA ALA A 45 1.29 -0.37 3.41
C ALA A 45 1.41 -0.85 1.96
N LEU A 46 2.31 -0.23 1.18
CA LEU A 46 2.62 -0.66 -0.18
C LEU A 46 3.18 -2.09 -0.21
N ARG A 47 4.05 -2.43 0.75
CA ARG A 47 4.57 -3.80 0.90
C ARG A 47 3.45 -4.80 1.17
N HIS A 48 2.51 -4.50 2.07
CA HIS A 48 1.37 -5.37 2.35
C HIS A 48 0.51 -5.62 1.10
N VAL A 49 0.20 -4.56 0.34
CA VAL A 49 -0.58 -4.68 -0.90
C VAL A 49 0.17 -5.51 -1.94
N ILE A 50 1.49 -5.39 -2.05
CA ILE A 50 2.30 -6.23 -2.95
C ILE A 50 2.23 -7.69 -2.55
N GLU A 51 2.36 -7.99 -1.25
CA GLU A 51 2.28 -9.36 -0.73
C GLU A 51 0.89 -9.97 -0.93
N ALA A 52 -0.17 -9.19 -0.77
CA ALA A 52 -1.54 -9.59 -1.08
C ALA A 52 -1.79 -9.79 -2.59
N SER A 53 -1.14 -8.99 -3.44
CA SER A 53 -1.36 -8.95 -4.90
C SER A 53 -0.55 -9.98 -5.69
N GLY A 54 -0.22 -11.13 -5.08
CA GLY A 54 0.57 -12.21 -5.69
C GLY A 54 2.07 -12.18 -5.35
N GLY A 55 2.49 -11.27 -4.47
CA GLY A 55 3.83 -11.25 -3.89
C GLY A 55 4.89 -10.53 -4.71
N MET A 56 6.07 -10.38 -4.08
CA MET A 56 7.21 -9.63 -4.61
C MET A 56 7.66 -10.09 -5.99
N THR A 57 7.59 -11.40 -6.28
CA THR A 57 7.97 -11.95 -7.59
C THR A 57 7.07 -11.42 -8.71
N VAL A 58 5.75 -11.44 -8.48
CA VAL A 58 4.76 -11.03 -9.48
C VAL A 58 4.87 -9.53 -9.72
N ILE A 59 4.93 -8.73 -8.64
CA ILE A 59 4.99 -7.28 -8.77
C ILE A 59 6.32 -6.81 -9.34
N ALA A 60 7.46 -7.38 -8.96
CA ALA A 60 8.76 -7.03 -9.54
C ALA A 60 8.76 -7.23 -11.07
N LYS A 61 8.18 -8.35 -11.54
CA LYS A 61 8.02 -8.62 -12.98
C LYS A 61 7.13 -7.58 -13.67
N ARG A 62 6.00 -7.22 -13.06
CA ARG A 62 5.08 -6.19 -13.60
C ARG A 62 5.72 -4.80 -13.63
N ALA A 63 6.52 -4.47 -12.61
CA ALA A 63 7.24 -3.20 -12.49
C ALA A 63 8.53 -3.15 -13.34
N GLY A 64 8.93 -4.24 -13.98
CA GLY A 64 10.16 -4.29 -14.79
C GLY A 64 11.46 -4.17 -13.98
N ILE A 65 11.46 -4.57 -12.71
CA ILE A 65 12.63 -4.52 -11.82
C ILE A 65 12.96 -5.89 -11.23
N SER A 66 14.16 -6.07 -10.69
CA SER A 66 14.51 -7.29 -9.97
C SER A 66 13.80 -7.35 -8.62
N ARG A 67 13.54 -8.59 -8.13
CA ARG A 67 12.99 -8.82 -6.79
C ARG A 67 13.87 -8.20 -5.70
N GLU A 68 15.19 -8.29 -5.85
CA GLU A 68 16.16 -7.69 -4.93
C GLU A 68 16.06 -6.17 -4.90
N SER A 69 15.94 -5.53 -6.08
CA SER A 69 15.74 -4.08 -6.18
C SER A 69 14.44 -3.65 -5.51
N LEU A 70 13.36 -4.43 -5.67
CA LEU A 70 12.09 -4.18 -5.00
C LEU A 70 12.22 -4.31 -3.47
N TYR A 71 12.83 -5.39 -2.98
CA TYR A 71 13.09 -5.56 -1.53
C TYR A 71 13.92 -4.43 -0.95
N LYS A 72 14.99 -4.01 -1.64
CA LYS A 72 15.83 -2.89 -1.20
C LYS A 72 15.05 -1.58 -1.17
N SER A 73 14.22 -1.34 -2.18
CA SER A 73 13.40 -0.13 -2.30
C SER A 73 12.35 -0.04 -1.19
N LEU A 74 11.75 -1.16 -0.78
CA LEU A 74 10.70 -1.20 0.25
C LEU A 74 11.21 -1.58 1.64
N SER A 75 12.52 -1.61 1.85
CA SER A 75 13.09 -1.92 3.17
C SER A 75 12.89 -0.73 4.13
N PRO A 76 12.97 -0.95 5.46
CA PRO A 76 12.87 0.14 6.45
C PRO A 76 13.88 1.27 6.23
N ASN A 77 15.05 0.97 5.63
CA ASN A 77 16.09 1.93 5.32
C ASN A 77 16.14 2.28 3.82
N GLY A 78 15.13 1.88 3.06
CA GLY A 78 15.01 2.16 1.63
C GLY A 78 14.74 3.65 1.41
N ASN A 79 15.38 4.22 0.40
CA ASN A 79 15.06 5.58 -0.07
C ASN A 79 14.88 5.57 -1.60
N PRO A 80 13.84 4.88 -2.11
CA PRO A 80 13.55 4.89 -3.53
C PRO A 80 13.13 6.29 -4.00
N SER A 81 13.47 6.61 -5.24
CA SER A 81 12.95 7.82 -5.87
C SER A 81 11.42 7.75 -5.95
N PHE A 82 10.76 8.90 -5.93
CA PHE A 82 9.30 8.99 -6.13
C PHE A 82 8.85 8.28 -7.42
N LYS A 83 9.63 8.40 -8.50
CA LYS A 83 9.38 7.66 -9.75
C LYS A 83 9.29 6.15 -9.53
N ARG A 84 10.21 5.57 -8.74
CA ARG A 84 10.21 4.14 -8.42
C ARG A 84 8.99 3.74 -7.59
N ILE A 85 8.61 4.57 -6.60
CA ILE A 85 7.39 4.35 -5.82
C ILE A 85 6.17 4.33 -6.73
N ALA A 86 6.06 5.29 -7.65
CA ALA A 86 4.94 5.39 -8.58
C ALA A 86 4.88 4.19 -9.56
N GLU A 87 6.01 3.72 -10.06
CA GLU A 87 6.11 2.51 -10.90
C GLU A 87 5.65 1.26 -10.13
N VAL A 88 6.11 1.08 -8.90
CA VAL A 88 5.74 -0.07 -8.05
C VAL A 88 4.26 -0.03 -7.66
N ALA A 89 3.73 1.12 -7.25
CA ALA A 89 2.30 1.29 -6.97
C ALA A 89 1.43 1.03 -8.20
N SER A 90 1.86 1.47 -9.38
CA SER A 90 1.15 1.18 -10.62
C SER A 90 1.13 -0.32 -10.93
N ALA A 91 2.22 -1.04 -10.63
CA ALA A 91 2.31 -2.49 -10.84
C ALA A 91 1.37 -3.32 -9.93
N THR A 92 0.89 -2.75 -8.81
CA THR A 92 -0.15 -3.36 -7.97
C THR A 92 -1.57 -3.07 -8.47
N GLY A 93 -1.74 -2.26 -9.52
CA GLY A 93 -3.05 -1.83 -10.03
C GLY A 93 -3.63 -0.58 -9.36
N TYR A 94 -2.85 0.04 -8.46
CA TYR A 94 -3.24 1.25 -7.72
C TYR A 94 -2.19 2.35 -7.94
N PRO A 95 -2.20 3.05 -9.09
CA PRO A 95 -1.28 4.16 -9.33
C PRO A 95 -1.48 5.27 -8.29
N ILE A 96 -0.45 6.08 -8.04
CA ILE A 96 -0.48 7.17 -7.03
C ILE A 96 -1.66 8.11 -7.22
N SER A 97 -2.04 8.45 -8.45
CA SER A 97 -3.22 9.29 -8.72
C SER A 97 -4.53 8.66 -8.24
N ARG A 98 -4.67 7.33 -8.33
CA ARG A 98 -5.83 6.60 -7.80
C ARG A 98 -5.77 6.52 -6.27
N ILE A 99 -4.59 6.28 -5.71
CA ILE A 99 -4.39 6.29 -4.25
C ILE A 99 -4.77 7.65 -3.66
N ALA A 100 -4.31 8.76 -4.26
CA ALA A 100 -4.58 10.11 -3.78
C ALA A 100 -6.08 10.48 -3.80
N THR A 101 -6.90 9.81 -4.62
CA THR A 101 -8.32 10.13 -4.82
C THR A 101 -9.27 9.09 -4.23
N ALA A 102 -8.77 7.98 -3.65
CA ALA A 102 -9.63 6.89 -3.19
C ALA A 102 -10.60 7.32 -2.07
N GLY A 103 -10.24 8.29 -1.23
CA GLY A 103 -11.13 8.88 -0.22
C GLY A 103 -12.21 9.83 -0.76
N LEU A 104 -12.15 10.21 -2.05
CA LEU A 104 -13.13 11.13 -2.67
C LEU A 104 -14.36 10.42 -3.24
N ASN A 105 -14.30 9.09 -3.42
CA ASN A 105 -15.39 8.30 -4.00
C ASN A 105 -16.33 7.71 -2.94
N ASP A 106 -16.11 8.00 -1.65
CA ASP A 106 -17.02 7.59 -0.57
C ASP A 106 -18.26 8.51 -0.52
N ASN A 107 -19.09 8.39 -1.55
CA ASN A 107 -20.50 8.80 -1.52
C ASN A 107 -21.38 7.72 -0.86
N THR A 108 -20.75 6.81 -0.09
CA THR A 108 -21.40 5.76 0.71
C THR A 108 -21.38 6.12 2.20
N ARG A 109 -21.83 7.33 2.53
CA ARG A 109 -22.52 7.58 3.79
C ARG A 109 -24.04 7.56 3.57
N PRO A 110 -24.74 6.45 3.82
CA PRO A 110 -26.05 6.53 4.42
C PRO A 110 -25.85 6.40 5.92
N HIS A 111 -26.03 7.50 6.66
CA HIS A 111 -26.51 7.59 8.06
C HIS A 111 -26.15 8.98 8.63
N GLN A 112 -26.57 10.04 7.92
CA GLN A 112 -27.48 10.96 8.61
C GLN A 112 -28.83 10.23 8.68
N ALA A 113 -29.10 9.62 9.82
CA ALA A 113 -30.46 9.26 10.20
C ALA A 113 -30.66 9.87 11.59
N ALA A 114 -31.44 10.95 11.60
CA ALA A 114 -32.19 11.50 12.72
C ALA A 114 -31.42 11.80 14.02
N LEU A 115 -31.22 13.09 14.29
CA LEU A 115 -31.95 13.84 15.33
C LEU A 115 -31.83 15.34 15.07
#